data_AF-A0A498FTJ3-F1
#
_entry.id   AF-A0A498FTJ3-F1
#
_cell.length_a   1.000
_cell.length_b   1.000
_cell.length_c   1.000
_cell.angle_alpha   90.00
_cell.angle_beta   90.00
_cell.angle_gamma   90.00
#
_symmetry.space_group_name_H-M   'P 1'
#
loop_
_entity.id
_entity.type
_entity.pdbx_description
1 polymer ?
#
loop_
_entity_poly.entity_id
_entity_poly.type
_entity_poly.pdbx_seq_one_letter_code
_entity_poly.pdbx_strand_id
1 'polypeptide(L)' 'MLPEDVFHACALLRPSAEGEYQLSEAVGLLVRAGYEVETVRLGERVNVNTPEDVEQASELVREESGTGS' A
#
# COMPACT_ATOMS: atom_id res chain seq x y z
N MET A 1 -3.56 4.24 9.96
CA MET A 1 -2.10 4.27 10.25
C MET A 1 -1.73 2.94 10.90
N LEU A 2 -0.58 2.35 10.58
CA LEU A 2 -0.17 1.06 11.15
C LEU A 2 0.50 1.26 12.53
N PRO A 3 0.25 0.38 13.51
CA PRO A 3 0.90 0.43 14.82
C PRO A 3 2.36 -0.06 14.74
N GLU A 4 3.17 0.23 15.76
CA GLU A 4 4.55 -0.29 15.86
C GLU A 4 4.62 -1.83 15.84
N ASP A 5 3.56 -2.50 16.29
CA ASP A 5 3.41 -3.95 16.23
C ASP A 5 3.46 -4.54 14.83
N VAL A 6 3.33 -3.71 13.78
CA VAL A 6 3.57 -4.14 12.40
C VAL A 6 4.97 -4.72 12.23
N PHE A 7 5.98 -4.21 12.93
CA PHE A 7 7.34 -4.74 12.83
C PHE A 7 7.46 -6.14 13.45
N HIS A 8 6.78 -6.39 14.56
CA HIS A 8 6.68 -7.72 15.15
C HIS A 8 5.94 -8.68 14.21
N ALA A 9 4.84 -8.25 13.59
CA ALA A 9 4.14 -9.04 12.58
C ALA A 9 5.06 -9.39 11.40
N CYS A 10 5.78 -8.40 10.84
CA CYS A 10 6.75 -8.60 9.76
C CYS A 10 7.84 -9.64 10.12
N ALA A 11 8.34 -9.63 11.35
CA ALA A 11 9.35 -10.59 11.80
C ALA A 11 8.86 -12.04 11.87
N LEU A 12 7.54 -12.26 11.90
CA LEU A 12 6.92 -13.59 11.90
C LEU A 12 6.65 -14.15 10.50
N LEU A 13 6.79 -13.33 9.45
CA LEU A 13 6.52 -13.77 8.09
C LEU A 13 7.60 -14.73 7.60
N ARG A 14 7.22 -15.52 6.60
CA ARG A 14 8.13 -16.35 5.83
C ARG A 14 8.13 -15.86 4.39
N PRO A 15 9.27 -15.93 3.69
CA PRO A 15 9.31 -15.53 2.30
C PRO A 15 8.47 -16.48 1.44
N SER A 16 7.90 -15.95 0.37
CA SER A 16 7.20 -16.70 -0.67
C SER A 16 8.17 -17.63 -1.43
N ALA A 17 7.64 -18.41 -2.37
CA ALA A 17 8.47 -19.22 -3.27
C ALA A 17 9.49 -18.38 -4.08
N GLU A 18 9.19 -17.10 -4.29
CA GLU A 18 10.04 -16.14 -5.01
C GLU A 18 10.96 -15.33 -4.07
N GLY A 19 10.92 -15.61 -2.76
CA GLY A 19 11.76 -14.92 -1.77
C GLY A 19 11.14 -13.64 -1.20
N GLU A 20 9.91 -13.31 -1.57
CA GLU A 20 9.27 -12.05 -1.17
C GLU A 20 8.49 -12.16 0.14
N TYR A 21 8.54 -11.10 0.94
CA TYR A 21 7.71 -10.95 2.14
C TYR A 21 6.51 -10.04 1.82
N GLN A 22 5.30 -10.53 2.04
CA GLN A 22 4.09 -9.80 1.66
C GLN A 22 3.53 -8.95 2.79
N LEU A 23 3.36 -7.65 2.57
CA LEU A 23 2.73 -6.75 3.56
C LEU A 23 1.30 -7.17 3.92
N SER A 24 0.56 -7.75 2.97
CA SER A 24 -0.79 -8.29 3.19
C SER A 24 -0.81 -9.40 4.25
N GLU A 25 0.23 -10.23 4.33
CA GLU A 25 0.34 -11.26 5.36
C GLU A 25 0.56 -10.66 6.75
N ALA A 26 1.39 -9.62 6.85
CA ALA A 26 1.61 -8.90 8.11
C ALA A 26 0.33 -8.23 8.60
N VAL A 27 -0.42 -7.56 7.71
CA VAL A 27 -1.75 -7.02 8.03
C VAL A 27 -2.71 -8.14 8.47
N GLY A 28 -2.69 -9.28 7.77
CA GLY A 28 -3.49 -10.45 8.15
C GLY A 28 -3.16 -11.01 9.53
N LEU A 29 -1.90 -10.97 9.96
CA LEU A 29 -1.49 -11.33 11.32
C LEU A 29 -2.04 -10.36 12.36
N LEU A 30 -1.98 -9.05 12.09
CA LEU A 30 -2.56 -8.04 12.97
C LEU A 30 -4.07 -8.25 13.13
N VAL A 31 -4.81 -8.49 12.03
CA VAL A 31 -6.25 -8.80 12.09
C VAL A 31 -6.51 -10.04 12.97
N ARG A 32 -5.74 -11.12 12.79
CA ARG A 32 -5.88 -12.34 13.63
C ARG A 32 -5.52 -12.10 15.09
N ALA A 33 -4.63 -11.16 15.38
CA ALA A 33 -4.27 -10.74 16.73
C ALA A 33 -5.32 -9.82 17.37
N GLY A 34 -6.41 -9.47 16.67
CA GLY A 34 -7.52 -8.68 17.19
C GLY A 34 -7.44 -7.20 16.87
N TYR A 35 -6.54 -6.77 15.98
CA TYR A 35 -6.51 -5.39 15.51
C TYR A 35 -7.67 -5.08 14.58
N GLU A 36 -8.30 -3.92 14.77
CA GLU A 36 -9.30 -3.39 13.84
C GLU A 36 -8.62 -2.86 12.57
N VAL A 37 -9.18 -3.22 11.42
CA VAL A 37 -8.73 -2.76 10.11
C VAL A 37 -9.91 -2.13 9.39
N GLU A 38 -9.73 -0.87 9.01
CA GLU A 38 -10.71 -0.10 8.27
C GLU A 38 -10.13 0.34 6.93
N THR A 39 -11.01 0.49 5.94
CA THR A 39 -10.65 1.08 4.65
C THR A 39 -10.86 2.59 4.70
N VAL A 40 -9.92 3.33 4.13
CA VAL A 40 -10.06 4.77 3.94
C VAL A 40 -10.32 5.05 2.46
N ARG A 41 -11.23 5.98 2.17
CA ARG A 41 -11.36 6.47 0.79
C ARG A 41 -10.17 7.34 0.46
N LEU A 42 -9.58 7.06 -0.69
CA LEU A 42 -8.51 7.84 -1.27
C LEU A 42 -9.04 8.48 -2.57
N GLY A 43 -8.45 9.61 -2.95
CA GLY A 43 -8.68 10.20 -4.27
C GLY A 43 -8.11 9.33 -5.39
N GLU A 44 -8.06 9.89 -6.59
CA GLU A 44 -7.52 9.21 -7.75
C GLU A 44 -6.04 8.85 -7.56
N ARG A 45 -5.64 7.66 -8.02
CA ARG A 45 -4.31 7.09 -7.83
C ARG A 45 -3.97 6.18 -9.00
N VAL A 46 -2.69 6.18 -9.38
CA VAL A 46 -2.11 5.27 -10.36
C VAL A 46 -1.03 4.42 -9.69
N ASN A 47 -1.00 3.13 -9.99
CA ASN A 47 0.08 2.24 -9.58
C ASN A 47 1.15 2.23 -10.67
N VAL A 48 2.39 2.61 -10.34
CA VAL A 48 3.46 2.80 -11.33
C VAL A 48 4.45 1.64 -11.27
N ASN A 49 4.38 0.72 -12.24
CA ASN A 49 5.28 -0.43 -12.35
C ASN A 49 6.01 -0.50 -13.69
N THR A 50 5.51 0.24 -14.69
CA THR A 50 6.03 0.28 -16.05
C THR A 50 6.32 1.73 -16.48
N PRO A 51 7.16 1.93 -17.51
CA PRO A 51 7.35 3.25 -18.09
C PRO A 51 6.05 3.91 -18.56
N GLU A 52 5.08 3.13 -19.06
CA GLU A 52 3.79 3.61 -19.53
C GLU A 52 2.93 4.16 -18.37
N ASP A 53 3.01 3.55 -17.18
CA ASP A 53 2.29 4.04 -15.99
C ASP A 53 2.79 5.43 -15.54
N VAL A 54 4.03 5.80 -15.89
CA VAL A 54 4.59 7.11 -15.56
C VAL A 54 3.86 8.22 -16.31
N GLU A 55 3.45 7.98 -17.56
CA GLU A 55 2.70 8.96 -18.35
C GLU A 55 1.33 9.22 -17.71
N GLN A 56 0.60 8.15 -17.36
CA GLN A 56 -0.68 8.23 -16.66
C GLN A 56 -0.56 8.95 -15.30
N ALA A 57 0.46 8.60 -14.50
CA ALA A 57 0.71 9.27 -13.23
C ALA A 57 1.06 10.75 -13.41
N SER A 58 1.76 11.09 -14.50
CA SER A 58 2.13 12.48 -14.79
C SER A 58 0.93 13.31 -15.24
N GLU A 59 -0.02 12.73 -15.97
CA GLU A 59 -1.29 13.38 -16.31
C GLU A 59 -2.12 13.66 -15.05
N LEU A 60 -2.29 12.65 -14.19
CA LEU A 60 -3.00 12.77 -12.91
C LEU A 60 -2.45 13.93 -12.05
N VAL A 61 -1.12 14.02 -11.89
CA VAL A 61 -0.49 15.11 -11.12
C VAL A 61 -0.73 16.48 -11.77
N ARG A 62 -0.74 16.58 -13.10
CA ARG A 62 -1.01 17.86 -13.80
C ARG A 62 -2.46 18.29 -13.63
N GLU A 63 -3.41 17.36 -13.68
CA GLU A 63 -4.83 17.63 -13.47
C GLU A 63 -5.11 18.09 -12.03
N GLU A 64 -4.50 17.45 -11.03
CA GLU A 64 -4.56 17.91 -9.63
C GLU A 64 -3.97 19.33 -9.46
N SER A 65 -2.85 19.62 -10.15
CA SER A 65 -2.20 20.93 -10.12
C SER A 65 -3.04 22.04 -10.79
N GLY A 66 -3.85 21.69 -11.78
CA GLY A 66 -4.70 22.63 -12.54
C GLY A 66 -6.06 22.90 -11.91
N THR A 67 -6.52 22.04 -11.00
CA THR A 67 -7.84 22.12 -10.34
C THR A 67 -7.82 23.00 -9.08
N GLY A 68 -6.69 23.67 -8.79
CA GLY A 68 -6.50 24.55 -7.65
C GLY A 68 -6.66 26.06 -7.90
N SER A 69 -7.19 26.49 -9.07
CA SER A 69 -7.38 27.91 -9.41
C SER A 69 -8.85 28.33 -9.51
#